data_AF-A0A238WN76-F1
#
_entry.id   AF-A0A238WN76-F1
#
_cell.length_a   1.000
_cell.length_b   1.000
_cell.length_c   1.000
_cell.angle_alpha   90.00
_cell.angle_beta   90.00
_cell.angle_gamma   90.00
#
_symmetry.space_group_name_H-M   'P 1'
#
loop_
_entity.id
_entity.type
_entity.pdbx_description
1 polymer ?
#
loop_
_entity_poly.entity_id
_entity_poly.type
_entity_poly.pdbx_seq_one_letter_code
_entity_poly.pdbx_strand_id
1 'polypeptide(L)'
;MNTTKLNIKKEIIIGFVVALIATAFGCFLFIEFFSKYSFSRSLELIKEGNLEGKILVLGAIANFFVFFVFLKKKQLYRARGVLMETFFIAFLVLLLTFFSG
;
A
#
# COMPACT_ATOMS: atom_id res chain seq x y z
N MET A 1 -37.77 -1.26 8.11
CA MET A 1 -36.41 -1.84 7.94
C MET A 1 -35.72 -1.09 6.81
N ASN A 2 -34.87 -0.11 7.11
CA ASN A 2 -34.15 0.64 6.08
C ASN A 2 -33.06 -0.24 5.48
N THR A 3 -33.30 -0.75 4.28
CA THR A 3 -32.30 -1.44 3.48
C THR A 3 -31.36 -0.41 2.87
N THR A 4 -30.38 0.06 3.65
CA THR A 4 -29.28 0.88 3.11
C THR A 4 -28.58 0.05 2.06
N LYS A 5 -28.89 0.31 0.79
CA LYS A 5 -28.38 -0.44 -0.36
C LYS A 5 -26.85 -0.37 -0.34
N LEU A 6 -26.20 -1.49 -0.05
CA LEU A 6 -24.74 -1.58 0.01
C LEU A 6 -24.16 -1.25 -1.38
N ASN A 7 -23.47 -0.12 -1.50
CA ASN A 7 -22.80 0.23 -2.75
C ASN A 7 -21.43 -0.44 -2.82
N ILE A 8 -21.39 -1.62 -3.44
CA ILE A 8 -20.20 -2.47 -3.54
C ILE A 8 -19.00 -1.70 -4.14
N LYS A 9 -19.22 -0.91 -5.19
CA LYS A 9 -18.14 -0.13 -5.84
C LYS A 9 -17.51 0.86 -4.85
N LYS A 10 -18.35 1.58 -4.10
CA LYS A 10 -17.89 2.53 -3.08
C LYS A 10 -17.05 1.83 -2.01
N GLU A 11 -17.49 0.66 -1.54
CA GLU A 11 -16.78 -0.09 -0.49
C GLU A 11 -15.41 -0.60 -0.98
N ILE A 12 -15.31 -1.07 -2.22
CA ILE A 12 -14.02 -1.46 -2.83
C ILE A 12 -13.09 -0.24 -2.93
N ILE A 13 -13.59 0.91 -3.39
CA ILE A 13 -12.79 2.14 -3.50
C ILE A 13 -12.29 2.59 -2.11
N ILE A 14 -13.12 2.52 -1.08
CA ILE A 14 -12.70 2.83 0.30
C ILE A 14 -11.57 1.89 0.72
N GLY A 15 -11.71 0.59 0.48
CA GLY A 15 -10.67 -0.39 0.78
C GLY A 15 -9.34 -0.08 0.11
N PHE A 16 -9.40 0.24 -1.19
CA PHE A 16 -8.24 0.59 -2.01
C PHE A 16 -7.52 1.85 -1.49
N VAL A 17 -8.27 2.92 -1.21
CA VAL A 17 -7.69 4.19 -0.71
C VAL A 17 -7.07 4.03 0.67
N VAL A 18 -7.73 3.29 1.58
CA VAL A 18 -7.19 3.04 2.92
C VAL A 18 -5.91 2.19 2.85
N ALA A 19 -5.87 1.19 1.95
CA ALA A 19 -4.66 0.41 1.70
C ALA A 19 -3.51 1.28 1.17
N LEU A 20 -3.78 2.17 0.22
CA LEU A 20 -2.78 3.09 -0.33
C LEU A 20 -2.16 3.99 0.74
N ILE A 21 -2.99 4.52 1.66
CA ILE A 21 -2.51 5.31 2.80
C ILE A 21 -1.65 4.46 3.74
N ALA A 22 -2.07 3.22 4.01
CA ALA A 22 -1.29 2.31 4.85
C ALA A 22 0.06 1.94 4.20
N THR A 23 0.09 1.68 2.90
CA THR A 23 1.31 1.43 2.13
C THR A 23 2.26 2.64 2.17
N ALA A 24 1.73 3.86 1.96
CA ALA A 24 2.52 5.09 2.05
C ALA A 24 3.10 5.30 3.46
N PHE A 25 2.28 5.05 4.49
CA PHE A 25 2.74 5.11 5.88
C PHE A 25 3.80 4.04 6.17
N GLY A 26 3.63 2.82 5.66
CA GLY A 26 4.63 1.75 5.75
C GLY A 26 5.96 2.13 5.10
N CYS A 27 5.92 2.74 3.92
CA CYS A 27 7.13 3.27 3.26
C CYS A 27 7.82 4.33 4.12
N PHE A 28 7.03 5.29 4.65
CA PHE A 28 7.55 6.35 5.50
C PHE A 28 8.22 5.80 6.76
N LEU A 29 7.53 4.92 7.50
CA LEU A 29 8.09 4.28 8.69
C LEU A 29 9.34 3.48 8.36
N PHE A 30 9.34 2.73 7.24
CA PHE A 30 10.50 1.95 6.85
C PHE A 30 11.72 2.84 6.60
N ILE A 31 11.55 3.95 5.88
CA ILE A 31 12.65 4.88 5.61
C ILE A 31 13.14 5.52 6.92
N GLU A 32 12.23 6.00 7.76
CA GLU A 32 12.59 6.73 8.99
C GLU A 32 13.26 5.81 10.04
N PHE A 33 12.76 4.58 10.23
CA PHE A 33 13.32 3.67 11.23
C PHE A 33 14.62 3.00 10.80
N PHE A 34 14.81 2.73 9.50
CA PHE A 34 15.96 1.96 9.01
C PHE A 34 17.06 2.84 8.40
N SER A 35 16.80 4.11 8.11
CA SER A 35 17.84 4.99 7.59
C SER A 35 18.61 5.70 8.71
N LYS A 36 19.94 5.73 8.56
CA LYS A 36 20.83 6.58 9.39
C LYS A 36 20.92 8.02 8.88
N TYR A 37 20.32 8.29 7.71
CA TYR A 37 20.31 9.60 7.06
C TYR A 37 18.97 10.29 7.28
N SER A 38 18.92 11.60 7.08
CA SER A 38 17.65 12.34 7.07
C SER A 38 16.73 11.83 5.95
N PHE A 39 15.42 11.83 6.18
CA PHE A 39 14.41 11.32 5.23
C PHE A 39 14.65 11.76 3.78
N SER A 40 14.92 13.05 3.55
CA SER A 40 15.22 13.59 2.22
C SER A 40 16.44 12.94 1.57
N ARG A 41 17.51 12.74 2.33
CA ARG A 41 18.74 12.10 1.82
C ARG A 41 18.54 10.61 1.60
N SER A 42 17.78 9.94 2.46
CA SER A 42 17.42 8.53 2.28
C SER A 42 16.63 8.32 1.00
N LEU A 43 15.71 9.24 0.69
CA LEU A 43 14.89 9.20 -0.52
C LEU A 43 15.72 9.42 -1.79
N GLU A 44 16.74 10.27 -1.72
CA GLU A 44 17.72 10.47 -2.79
C GLU A 44 18.55 9.20 -3.03
N LEU A 45 19.08 8.59 -1.97
CA LEU A 45 19.85 7.33 -2.06
C LEU A 45 19.01 6.16 -2.60
N ILE A 46 17.73 6.09 -2.25
CA ILE A 46 16.79 5.08 -2.78
C ILE A 46 16.64 5.24 -4.29
N LYS A 47 16.55 6.47 -4.78
CA LYS A 47 16.47 6.77 -6.22
C LYS A 47 17.78 6.45 -6.94
N GLU A 48 18.91 6.94 -6.40
CA GLU A 48 20.25 6.66 -6.95
C GLU A 48 20.53 5.15 -7.04
N GLY A 49 20.06 4.38 -6.06
CA GLY A 49 20.24 2.94 -6.00
C GLY A 49 19.17 2.09 -6.71
N ASN A 50 18.20 2.70 -7.40
CA ASN A 50 17.04 2.02 -7.99
C ASN A 50 16.30 1.08 -7.00
N LEU A 51 16.17 1.50 -5.74
CA LEU A 51 15.59 0.70 -4.66
C LEU A 51 14.09 0.96 -4.45
N GLU A 52 13.48 1.82 -5.27
CA GLU A 52 12.09 2.29 -5.14
C GLU A 52 11.09 1.13 -5.07
N GLY A 53 11.24 0.15 -5.97
CA GLY A 53 10.39 -1.04 -6.00
C GLY A 53 10.50 -1.87 -4.71
N LYS A 54 11.70 -1.98 -4.14
CA LYS A 54 11.91 -2.70 -2.86
C LYS A 54 11.23 -1.99 -1.70
N ILE A 55 11.34 -0.66 -1.64
CA ILE A 55 10.69 0.15 -0.61
C ILE A 55 9.17 0.08 -0.72
N LEU A 56 8.62 0.11 -1.95
CA LEU A 56 7.19 -0.06 -2.18
C LEU A 56 6.68 -1.43 -1.70
N VAL A 57 7.40 -2.52 -1.99
CA VAL A 57 7.04 -3.86 -1.49
C VAL A 57 7.05 -3.89 0.04
N LEU A 58 8.08 -3.32 0.66
CA LEU A 58 8.20 -3.28 2.13
C LEU A 58 7.10 -2.44 2.77
N GLY A 59 6.78 -1.27 2.18
CA GLY A 59 5.68 -0.44 2.66
C GLY A 59 4.32 -1.11 2.52
N ALA A 60 4.10 -1.86 1.43
CA ALA A 60 2.84 -2.57 1.20
C ALA A 60 2.56 -3.64 2.26
N ILE A 61 3.57 -4.15 2.98
CA ILE A 61 3.35 -5.05 4.12
C ILE A 61 2.42 -4.41 5.17
N ALA A 62 2.46 -3.08 5.34
CA ALA A 62 1.58 -2.38 6.26
C ALA A 62 0.09 -2.45 5.86
N ASN A 63 -0.23 -2.64 4.57
CA ASN A 63 -1.61 -2.81 4.12
C ASN A 63 -2.26 -4.09 4.67
N PHE A 64 -1.48 -5.12 5.05
CA PHE A 64 -2.02 -6.36 5.61
C PHE A 64 -2.72 -6.11 6.94
N PHE A 65 -2.24 -5.14 7.74
CA PHE A 65 -2.93 -4.72 8.95
C PHE A 65 -4.35 -4.24 8.64
N VAL A 66 -4.50 -3.38 7.62
CA VAL A 66 -5.80 -2.89 7.14
C VAL A 66 -6.67 -4.04 6.63
N PHE A 67 -6.08 -4.95 5.85
CA PHE A 67 -6.78 -6.12 5.31
C PHE A 67 -7.40 -6.98 6.42
N PHE A 68 -6.60 -7.37 7.43
CA PHE A 68 -7.08 -8.17 8.55
C PHE A 68 -8.11 -7.45 9.41
N VAL A 69 -7.97 -6.13 9.61
CA VAL A 69 -8.98 -5.33 10.31
C VAL A 69 -10.32 -5.36 9.57
N PHE A 70 -10.34 -5.22 8.24
CA PHE A 70 -11.57 -5.32 7.46
C PHE A 70 -12.17 -6.73 7.48
N LEU A 71 -11.34 -7.78 7.42
CA LEU A 71 -11.81 -9.17 7.57
C LEU A 71 -12.46 -9.39 8.94
N LYS A 72 -11.82 -8.97 10.03
CA LYS A 72 -12.36 -9.11 11.40
C LYS A 72 -13.69 -8.38 11.57
N LYS A 73 -13.86 -7.23 10.88
CA LYS A 73 -15.10 -6.45 10.87
C LYS A 73 -16.15 -6.96 9.87
N LYS A 74 -15.91 -8.09 9.20
CA LYS A 74 -16.78 -8.66 8.15
C LYS A 74 -17.01 -7.71 6.95
N GLN A 75 -16.07 -6.80 6.70
CA GLN A 75 -16.13 -5.81 5.60
C GLN A 75 -15.45 -6.36 4.34
N LEU A 76 -15.99 -7.45 3.78
CA LEU A 76 -15.36 -8.21 2.69
C LEU A 76 -15.09 -7.38 1.43
N TYR A 77 -16.00 -6.47 1.06
CA TYR A 77 -15.81 -5.62 -0.13
C TYR A 77 -14.67 -4.59 0.05
N ARG A 78 -14.46 -4.10 1.28
CA ARG A 78 -13.30 -3.25 1.58
C ARG A 78 -12.01 -4.07 1.54
N ALA A 79 -12.03 -5.28 2.10
CA ALA A 79 -10.89 -6.20 2.01
C ALA A 79 -10.53 -6.53 0.54
N ARG A 80 -11.52 -6.68 -0.34
CA ARG A 80 -11.29 -6.81 -1.81
C ARG A 80 -10.64 -5.56 -2.41
N GLY A 81 -10.98 -4.38 -1.92
CA GLY A 81 -10.30 -3.13 -2.29
C GLY A 81 -8.81 -3.13 -1.93
N VAL A 82 -8.47 -3.65 -0.75
CA VAL A 82 -7.07 -3.81 -0.33
C VAL A 82 -6.32 -4.77 -1.27
N LEU A 83 -6.92 -5.91 -1.64
CA LEU A 83 -6.30 -6.83 -2.61
C LEU A 83 -6.09 -6.17 -3.98
N MET A 84 -7.03 -5.35 -4.42
CA MET A 84 -6.89 -4.61 -5.68
C MET A 84 -5.71 -3.61 -5.63
N GLU A 85 -5.50 -2.96 -4.49
CA GLU A 85 -4.32 -2.13 -4.25
C GLU A 85 -3.04 -2.97 -4.26
N THR A 86 -3.05 -4.17 -3.66
CA THR A 86 -1.89 -5.07 -3.68
C THR A 86 -1.47 -5.45 -5.10
N PHE A 87 -2.42 -5.79 -5.98
CA PHE A 87 -2.12 -6.07 -7.39
C PHE A 87 -1.61 -4.82 -8.13
N PHE A 88 -2.15 -3.65 -7.80
CA PHE A 88 -1.70 -2.39 -8.38
C PHE A 88 -0.25 -2.08 -7.98
N ILE A 89 0.11 -2.20 -6.70
CA ILE A 89 1.49 -2.04 -6.23
C ILE A 89 2.41 -3.09 -6.87
N ALA A 90 2.00 -4.35 -6.95
CA ALA A 90 2.78 -5.39 -7.60
C ALA A 90 3.07 -5.06 -9.07
N PHE A 91 2.08 -4.53 -9.79
CA PHE A 91 2.27 -4.07 -11.17
C PHE A 91 3.22 -2.86 -11.26
N LEU A 92 3.10 -1.88 -10.37
CA LEU A 92 4.03 -0.74 -10.30
C LEU A 92 5.47 -1.19 -10.03
N VAL A 93 5.67 -2.09 -9.06
CA VAL A 93 6.99 -2.64 -8.73
C VAL A 93 7.56 -3.41 -9.92
N LEU A 94 6.73 -4.16 -10.64
CA LEU A 94 7.13 -4.86 -11.85
C LEU A 94 7.61 -3.86 -12.91
N LEU A 95 6.85 -2.80 -13.19
CA LEU A 95 7.26 -1.77 -14.15
C LEU A 95 8.57 -1.10 -13.72
N LEU A 96 8.68 -0.66 -12.46
CA LEU A 96 9.90 -0.05 -11.94
C LEU A 96 11.10 -1.00 -12.06
N THR A 97 10.93 -2.29 -11.76
CA THR A 97 12.02 -3.27 -11.83
C THR A 97 12.45 -3.56 -13.26
N PHE A 98 11.51 -3.65 -14.21
CA PHE A 98 11.82 -3.96 -15.60
C PHE A 98 12.39 -2.77 -16.38
N PHE A 99 12.02 -1.54 -16.05
CA PHE A 99 12.49 -0.34 -16.76
C PHE A 99 13.71 0.31 -16.11
N SER A 100 13.96 0.09 -14.82
CA SER A 100 15.14 0.62 -14.11
C SER A 100 16.33 -0.35 -14.05
N GLY A 101 16.19 -1.56 -14.59
CA GLY A 101 17.26 -2.56 -14.73
C GLY A 101 17.78 -2.62 -16.16
#